data_AF-A0AAD2G6D8-F1
#
_entry.id   AF-A0AAD2G6D8-F1
#
_cell.length_a   1.000
_cell.length_b   1.000
_cell.length_c   1.000
_cell.angle_alpha   90.00
_cell.angle_beta   90.00
_cell.angle_gamma   90.00
#
_symmetry.space_group_name_H-M   'P 1'
#
loop_
_entity.id
_entity.type
_entity.pdbx_description
1 polymer ?
#
loop_
_entity_poly.entity_id
_entity_poly.type
_entity_poly.pdbx_seq_one_letter_code
_entity_poly.pdbx_strand_id
1 'polypeptide(L)'
;MASGRKLDIATDNRETGHVNKHVEDDAVSSLGDASPMNIAEVLQQRRQKATYCKLASFFGIAICSLIFSLLNNKLNEYMNKPASTATNNAKEYSVEDMRTLHFERVASSMARPFLPVASDIWCIDARLKYEQAKRRPMGLSYLRIPRAASSTLSGINQRIARNFAARTGLKKNCIRHDGRKAGPYYSARDPLSFLWTFVRDPTQRAMSRIGASLKKQRGILHNTMPLYDYSDEIVESLQTANDVQFGVISAGRGGFQLQYSMLSIIEEWSAFNSSEPTKVKDPKKVQGYVREVVKGYNFIGLVERFDESLVALQLLMGLEPNDILYFAIKTRKQFELSPKEKVCLAPLDWNELLSEKVNQHLASDEWFAQNYGDHLLYQAANMSLDQTILSLGLDVFSTALKDFRRLLDKAKSSCDPVFPCSSNGTLQVEESNEDCYEGASCGYKCLDSLPLH
;
A
#
# COMPACT_ATOMS: atom_id res chain seq x y z
N MET A 1 -14.76 8.61 67.03
CA MET A 1 -13.39 8.59 66.45
C MET A 1 -13.54 8.39 64.94
N ALA A 2 -12.92 9.14 64.03
CA ALA A 2 -12.32 10.48 64.13
C ALA A 2 -12.31 11.12 62.72
N SER A 3 -12.49 12.46 62.67
CA SER A 3 -11.99 13.49 61.72
C SER A 3 -11.45 13.07 60.33
N GLY A 4 -11.71 13.78 59.22
CA GLY A 4 -12.27 15.12 59.01
C GLY A 4 -11.22 16.19 58.67
N ARG A 5 -11.16 16.59 57.37
CA ARG A 5 -10.58 17.79 56.66
C ARG A 5 -11.03 17.65 55.18
N LYS A 6 -11.38 18.63 54.33
CA LYS A 6 -11.46 20.11 54.32
C LYS A 6 -10.18 20.96 54.14
N LEU A 7 -10.22 21.76 53.05
CA LEU A 7 -9.49 23.02 52.68
C LEU A 7 -7.97 22.93 52.49
N ASP A 8 -7.28 23.73 51.66
CA ASP A 8 -7.60 24.97 50.88
C ASP A 8 -7.24 24.80 49.37
N ILE A 9 -7.88 25.41 48.35
CA ILE A 9 -7.87 26.81 47.86
C ILE A 9 -6.49 27.46 47.69
N ALA A 10 -6.06 27.61 46.43
CA ALA A 10 -5.14 28.66 45.97
C ALA A 10 -5.49 29.02 44.51
N THR A 11 -5.33 30.30 44.14
CA THR A 11 -5.85 30.91 42.91
C THR A 11 -4.75 31.41 41.97
N ASP A 12 -5.18 31.69 40.74
CA ASP A 12 -4.56 32.59 39.73
C ASP A 12 -3.14 32.30 39.20
N ASN A 13 -3.04 32.16 37.88
CA ASN A 13 -2.77 33.35 37.08
C ASN A 13 -3.12 33.16 35.60
N ARG A 14 -3.67 34.22 35.00
CA ARG A 14 -3.87 34.36 33.55
C ARG A 14 -2.56 34.74 32.86
N GLU A 15 -2.31 34.17 31.69
CA GLU A 15 -1.64 34.90 30.60
C GLU A 15 -2.47 34.82 29.33
N THR A 16 -2.95 35.98 28.88
CA THR A 16 -3.76 36.14 27.67
C THR A 16 -2.87 36.56 26.51
N GLY A 17 -2.49 35.61 25.65
CA GLY A 17 -1.75 35.88 24.41
C GLY A 17 -2.67 36.42 23.31
N HIS A 18 -2.80 37.74 23.21
CA HIS A 18 -3.36 38.38 22.01
C HIS A 18 -2.40 38.25 20.83
N VAL A 19 -2.87 37.74 19.68
CA VAL A 19 -2.22 37.93 18.37
C VAL A 19 -3.26 38.42 17.37
N ASN A 20 -2.86 39.37 16.53
CA ASN A 20 -3.75 40.23 15.76
C ASN A 20 -4.50 39.50 14.63
N LYS A 21 -5.78 39.85 14.46
CA LYS A 21 -6.44 39.77 13.15
C LYS A 21 -5.93 40.93 12.28
N HIS A 22 -5.43 40.64 11.09
CA HIS A 22 -5.44 41.61 10.00
C HIS A 22 -6.64 41.35 9.10
N VAL A 23 -7.30 42.45 8.72
CA VAL A 23 -8.39 42.50 7.76
C VAL A 23 -7.78 42.81 6.39
N GLU A 24 -8.19 42.09 5.36
CA GLU A 24 -8.20 42.55 3.97
C GLU A 24 -9.41 41.91 3.29
N ASP A 25 -10.40 42.76 2.97
CA ASP A 25 -11.48 42.45 2.04
C ASP A 25 -11.01 42.88 0.63
N ASP A 26 -11.19 42.06 -0.39
CA ASP A 26 -12.10 42.42 -1.49
C ASP A 26 -12.30 41.33 -2.57
N ALA A 27 -13.57 41.23 -2.98
CA ALA A 27 -14.17 40.74 -4.23
C ALA A 27 -13.40 39.84 -5.24
N VAL A 28 -14.08 38.80 -5.77
CA VAL A 28 -14.76 38.86 -7.10
C VAL A 28 -15.39 37.51 -7.53
N SER A 29 -16.61 37.61 -8.08
CA SER A 29 -17.30 36.67 -9.00
C SER A 29 -17.90 35.35 -8.50
N SER A 30 -19.18 35.20 -8.86
CA SER A 30 -20.00 34.00 -8.84
C SER A 30 -19.61 33.01 -9.95
N LEU A 31 -19.58 31.72 -9.61
CA LEU A 31 -19.73 30.60 -10.55
C LEU A 31 -20.79 29.65 -9.99
N GLY A 32 -21.69 29.20 -10.86
CA GLY A 32 -22.99 28.62 -10.47
C GLY A 32 -22.93 27.22 -9.87
N ASP A 33 -23.96 26.90 -9.10
CA ASP A 33 -24.18 25.59 -8.48
C ASP A 33 -24.25 24.45 -9.51
N ALA A 34 -23.21 23.63 -9.57
CA ALA A 34 -23.28 22.29 -10.12
C ALA A 34 -23.53 21.31 -8.97
N SER A 35 -24.76 20.84 -8.81
CA SER A 35 -25.09 19.83 -7.79
C SER A 35 -24.25 18.55 -8.00
N PRO A 36 -23.70 17.95 -6.94
CA PRO A 36 -22.91 16.73 -7.06
C PRO A 36 -23.77 15.57 -7.58
N MET A 37 -23.44 15.08 -8.77
CA MET A 37 -24.14 13.97 -9.42
C MET A 37 -23.97 12.68 -8.62
N ASN A 38 -25.06 11.95 -8.38
CA ASN A 38 -25.04 10.79 -7.50
C ASN A 38 -24.24 9.63 -8.12
N ILE A 39 -23.30 9.05 -7.36
CA ILE A 39 -22.48 7.90 -7.81
C ILE A 39 -23.36 6.71 -8.23
N ALA A 40 -24.54 6.53 -7.61
CA ALA A 40 -25.52 5.54 -8.04
C ALA A 40 -26.07 5.82 -9.46
N GLU A 41 -26.32 7.09 -9.82
CA GLU A 41 -26.75 7.47 -11.17
C GLU A 41 -25.65 7.24 -12.20
N VAL A 42 -24.38 7.49 -11.87
CA VAL A 42 -23.25 7.21 -12.77
C VAL A 42 -23.15 5.71 -13.06
N LEU A 43 -23.31 4.86 -12.04
CA LEU A 43 -23.35 3.40 -12.19
C LEU A 43 -24.60 2.92 -12.95
N GLN A 44 -25.75 3.58 -12.76
CA GLN A 44 -27.00 3.27 -13.46
C GLN A 44 -26.97 3.70 -14.93
N GLN A 45 -26.40 4.87 -15.26
CA GLN A 45 -26.13 5.30 -16.63
C GLN A 45 -25.15 4.36 -17.34
N ARG A 46 -24.12 3.85 -16.65
CA ARG A 46 -23.21 2.84 -17.22
C ARG A 46 -23.93 1.51 -17.52
N ARG A 47 -24.87 1.08 -16.66
CA ARG A 47 -25.77 -0.07 -16.96
C ARG A 47 -26.66 0.19 -18.17
N GLN A 48 -27.26 1.39 -18.30
CA GLN A 48 -28.07 1.75 -19.48
C GLN A 48 -27.24 1.81 -20.78
N LYS A 49 -26.01 2.36 -20.75
CA LYS A 49 -25.12 2.40 -21.92
C LYS A 49 -24.73 0.99 -22.41
N ALA A 50 -24.59 0.01 -21.51
CA ALA A 50 -24.40 -1.40 -21.88
C ALA A 50 -25.64 -2.00 -22.60
N THR A 51 -26.85 -1.54 -22.27
CA THR A 51 -28.08 -1.91 -23.00
C THR A 51 -28.13 -1.25 -24.38
N TYR A 52 -27.71 0.00 -24.53
CA TYR A 52 -27.64 0.68 -25.84
C TYR A 52 -26.65 0.01 -26.81
N CYS A 53 -25.51 -0.50 -26.34
CA CYS A 53 -24.60 -1.29 -27.18
C CYS A 53 -25.21 -2.61 -27.69
N LYS A 54 -26.25 -3.16 -27.05
CA LYS A 54 -26.99 -4.32 -27.59
C LYS A 54 -28.03 -3.94 -28.64
N LEU A 55 -28.56 -2.71 -28.60
CA LEU A 55 -29.50 -2.18 -29.61
C LEU A 55 -28.81 -1.64 -30.86
N ALA A 56 -27.53 -1.23 -30.77
CA ALA A 56 -26.72 -0.80 -31.91
C ALA A 56 -26.46 -1.90 -32.96
N SER A 57 -26.78 -3.16 -32.66
CA SER A 57 -26.72 -4.28 -33.61
C SER A 57 -27.80 -4.25 -34.70
N PHE A 58 -28.86 -3.45 -34.54
CA PHE A 58 -29.99 -3.38 -35.47
C PHE A 58 -30.06 -2.13 -36.35
N PHE A 59 -29.23 -1.11 -36.11
CA PHE A 59 -29.23 0.13 -36.91
C PHE A 59 -27.84 0.52 -37.42
N GLY A 60 -27.60 0.23 -38.71
CA GLY A 60 -26.79 1.11 -39.56
C GLY A 60 -25.28 0.83 -39.65
N ILE A 61 -24.91 -0.14 -40.49
CA ILE A 61 -23.55 -0.29 -41.06
C ILE A 61 -23.03 1.03 -41.68
N ALA A 62 -23.94 1.89 -42.17
CA ALA A 62 -23.64 3.22 -42.69
C ALA A 62 -23.00 4.18 -41.67
N ILE A 63 -23.41 4.15 -40.39
CA ILE A 63 -22.92 5.11 -39.37
C ILE A 63 -21.48 4.76 -38.96
N CYS A 64 -21.17 3.47 -38.77
CA CYS A 64 -19.80 3.03 -38.53
C CYS A 64 -18.86 3.40 -39.68
N SER A 65 -19.31 3.30 -40.93
CA SER A 65 -18.52 3.66 -42.12
C SER A 65 -18.17 5.16 -42.15
N LEU A 66 -19.12 6.03 -41.78
CA LEU A 66 -18.90 7.47 -41.72
C LEU A 66 -17.93 7.86 -40.59
N ILE A 67 -18.09 7.25 -39.40
CA ILE A 67 -17.21 7.47 -38.25
C ILE A 67 -15.78 6.97 -38.56
N PHE A 68 -15.65 5.81 -39.21
CA PHE A 68 -14.34 5.28 -39.61
C PHE A 68 -13.64 6.17 -40.65
N SER A 69 -14.38 6.72 -41.61
CA SER A 69 -13.85 7.67 -42.59
C SER A 69 -13.41 9.00 -41.94
N LEU A 70 -14.18 9.52 -40.98
CA LEU A 70 -13.83 10.74 -40.24
C LEU A 70 -12.61 10.54 -39.33
N LEU A 71 -12.49 9.37 -38.69
CA LEU A 71 -11.32 9.00 -37.90
C LEU A 71 -10.07 8.83 -38.77
N ASN A 72 -10.16 8.17 -39.93
CA ASN A 72 -9.03 8.04 -40.86
C ASN A 72 -8.57 9.39 -41.42
N ASN A 73 -9.49 10.31 -41.74
CA ASN A 73 -9.10 11.65 -42.20
C ASN A 73 -8.37 12.44 -41.11
N LYS A 74 -8.84 12.40 -39.86
CA LYS A 74 -8.11 13.01 -38.73
C LYS A 74 -6.77 12.34 -38.44
N LEU A 75 -6.66 11.01 -38.59
CA LEU A 75 -5.37 10.32 -38.46
C LEU A 75 -4.38 10.77 -39.53
N ASN A 76 -4.82 10.83 -40.80
CA ASN A 76 -3.98 11.28 -41.90
C ASN A 76 -3.58 12.76 -41.76
N GLU A 77 -4.46 13.63 -41.25
CA GLU A 77 -4.12 15.03 -40.93
C GLU A 77 -3.06 15.12 -39.81
N TYR A 78 -3.12 14.22 -38.81
CA TYR A 78 -2.13 14.14 -37.73
C TYR A 78 -0.78 13.58 -38.22
N MET A 79 -0.80 12.59 -39.11
CA MET A 79 0.39 11.91 -39.64
C MET A 79 1.10 12.72 -40.76
N ASN A 80 0.37 13.57 -41.49
CA ASN A 80 0.92 14.44 -42.53
C ASN A 80 1.30 15.84 -42.03
N LYS A 81 1.23 16.09 -40.72
CA LYS A 81 1.71 17.35 -40.15
C LYS A 81 3.23 17.41 -40.37
N PRO A 82 3.76 18.38 -41.13
CA PRO A 82 5.17 18.39 -41.49
C PRO A 82 6.00 18.43 -40.20
N ALA A 83 6.96 17.50 -40.09
CA ALA A 83 7.84 17.43 -38.93
C ALA A 83 8.54 18.78 -38.79
N SER A 84 8.13 19.56 -37.78
CA SER A 84 8.82 20.80 -37.46
C SER A 84 10.28 20.47 -37.26
N THR A 85 11.17 21.23 -37.90
CA THR A 85 12.63 21.11 -37.79
C THR A 85 13.07 21.46 -36.37
N ALA A 86 12.79 20.55 -35.44
CA ALA A 86 13.36 20.52 -34.11
C ALA A 86 14.86 20.28 -34.31
N THR A 87 15.65 21.29 -33.97
CA THR A 87 17.10 21.20 -33.91
C THR A 87 17.49 19.99 -33.05
N ASN A 88 18.10 18.98 -33.67
CA ASN A 88 18.47 17.71 -33.04
C ASN A 88 19.61 17.89 -32.02
N ASN A 89 19.31 18.54 -30.90
CA ASN A 89 20.07 18.39 -29.67
C ASN A 89 19.72 17.02 -29.10
N ALA A 90 20.33 15.98 -29.67
CA ALA A 90 20.27 14.63 -29.13
C ALA A 90 20.81 14.68 -27.69
N LYS A 91 19.91 14.56 -26.70
CA LYS A 91 20.33 14.45 -25.31
C LYS A 91 21.17 13.18 -25.20
N GLU A 92 22.42 13.35 -24.79
CA GLU A 92 23.28 12.25 -24.42
C GLU A 92 22.74 11.66 -23.11
N TYR A 93 22.17 10.45 -23.21
CA TYR A 93 21.65 9.71 -22.06
C TYR A 93 22.79 8.92 -21.42
N SER A 94 22.90 8.94 -20.09
CA SER A 94 23.86 8.10 -19.39
C SER A 94 23.51 6.62 -19.52
N VAL A 95 24.47 5.75 -19.21
CA VAL A 95 24.25 4.29 -19.16
C VAL A 95 23.15 3.95 -18.15
N GLU A 96 23.06 4.68 -17.05
CA GLU A 96 22.04 4.50 -16.01
C GLU A 96 20.66 4.99 -16.47
N ASP A 97 20.57 6.08 -17.25
CA ASP A 97 19.31 6.50 -17.88
C ASP A 97 18.80 5.43 -18.86
N MET A 98 19.70 4.84 -19.66
CA MET A 98 19.36 3.76 -20.60
C MET A 98 18.91 2.48 -19.87
N ARG A 99 19.54 2.16 -18.73
CA ARG A 99 19.12 1.07 -17.83
C ARG A 99 17.73 1.34 -17.26
N THR A 100 17.49 2.56 -16.75
CA THR A 100 16.20 2.99 -16.20
C THR A 100 15.09 2.91 -17.25
N LEU A 101 15.32 3.47 -18.44
CA LEU A 101 14.36 3.44 -19.56
C LEU A 101 14.04 2.00 -20.00
N HIS A 102 15.06 1.12 -20.07
CA HIS A 102 14.85 -0.28 -20.37
C HIS A 102 14.01 -0.96 -19.28
N PHE A 103 14.33 -0.71 -18.01
CA PHE A 103 13.65 -1.26 -16.85
C PHE A 103 12.18 -0.85 -16.80
N GLU A 104 11.88 0.44 -17.04
CA GLU A 104 10.54 0.98 -17.15
C GLU A 104 9.75 0.35 -18.30
N ARG A 105 10.35 0.22 -19.49
CA ARG A 105 9.70 -0.46 -20.63
C ARG A 105 9.37 -1.92 -20.30
N VAL A 106 10.27 -2.64 -19.63
CA VAL A 106 10.04 -4.02 -19.20
C VAL A 106 8.92 -4.09 -18.16
N ALA A 107 8.97 -3.26 -17.11
CA ALA A 107 7.92 -3.15 -16.08
C ALA A 107 6.54 -2.86 -16.68
N SER A 108 6.47 -1.89 -17.60
CA SER A 108 5.26 -1.49 -18.32
C SER A 108 4.63 -2.67 -19.10
N SER A 109 5.45 -3.56 -19.68
CA SER A 109 4.99 -4.76 -20.40
C SER A 109 4.37 -5.87 -19.52
N MET A 110 4.44 -5.71 -18.19
CA MET A 110 3.86 -6.61 -17.19
C MET A 110 2.77 -5.95 -16.36
N ALA A 111 2.80 -4.62 -16.26
CA ALA A 111 1.77 -3.82 -15.63
C ALA A 111 0.40 -3.99 -16.33
N ARG A 112 -0.67 -3.84 -15.55
CA ARG A 112 -2.06 -3.89 -16.03
C ARG A 112 -2.97 -3.09 -15.09
N PRO A 113 -4.14 -2.60 -15.53
CA PRO A 113 -5.15 -2.17 -14.58
C PRO A 113 -5.63 -3.34 -13.72
N PHE A 114 -5.91 -3.04 -12.45
CA PHE A 114 -6.75 -3.87 -11.60
C PHE A 114 -8.22 -3.58 -11.93
N LEU A 115 -9.09 -4.59 -11.77
CA LEU A 115 -10.47 -4.54 -12.23
C LEU A 115 -11.44 -4.48 -11.04
N PRO A 116 -12.55 -3.72 -11.12
CA PRO A 116 -13.56 -3.72 -10.07
C PRO A 116 -14.13 -5.11 -9.82
N VAL A 117 -14.39 -5.44 -8.56
CA VAL A 117 -14.92 -6.75 -8.14
C VAL A 117 -16.20 -6.54 -7.33
N ALA A 118 -17.27 -7.20 -7.75
CA ALA A 118 -18.55 -7.16 -7.06
C ALA A 118 -18.44 -7.74 -5.63
N SER A 119 -19.15 -7.17 -4.68
CA SER A 119 -18.95 -7.46 -3.25
C SER A 119 -19.44 -8.84 -2.80
N ASP A 120 -20.41 -9.39 -3.51
CA ASP A 120 -20.95 -10.75 -3.33
C ASP A 120 -19.94 -11.85 -3.67
N ILE A 121 -18.90 -11.53 -4.46
CA ILE A 121 -17.78 -12.41 -4.77
C ILE A 121 -16.90 -12.59 -3.53
N TRP A 122 -16.46 -11.50 -2.90
CA TRP A 122 -15.41 -11.53 -1.88
C TRP A 122 -15.93 -11.48 -0.43
N CYS A 123 -17.12 -10.93 -0.15
CA CYS A 123 -17.69 -10.96 1.20
C CYS A 123 -18.58 -12.19 1.40
N ILE A 124 -17.95 -13.31 1.76
CA ILE A 124 -18.64 -14.58 2.03
C ILE A 124 -19.04 -14.66 3.52
N ASP A 125 -20.28 -15.02 3.83
CA ASP A 125 -20.73 -15.29 5.21
C ASP A 125 -19.94 -16.47 5.82
N ALA A 126 -19.20 -16.19 6.88
CA ALA A 126 -18.37 -17.15 7.59
C ALA A 126 -19.14 -18.41 8.08
N ARG A 127 -20.45 -18.32 8.30
CA ARG A 127 -21.28 -19.48 8.71
C ARG A 127 -21.40 -20.55 7.63
N LEU A 128 -21.42 -20.16 6.36
CA LEU A 128 -21.76 -21.07 5.26
C LEU A 128 -20.57 -21.91 4.78
N LYS A 129 -19.33 -21.43 4.97
CA LYS A 129 -18.13 -22.03 4.36
C LYS A 129 -16.91 -22.15 5.27
N TYR A 130 -17.05 -22.03 6.60
CA TYR A 130 -15.89 -22.08 7.53
C TYR A 130 -14.97 -23.30 7.32
N GLU A 131 -15.52 -24.51 7.23
CA GLU A 131 -14.74 -25.74 6.99
C GLU A 131 -14.09 -25.79 5.59
N GLN A 132 -14.68 -25.11 4.59
CA GLN A 132 -14.05 -24.96 3.28
C GLN A 132 -12.90 -23.95 3.33
N ALA A 133 -13.05 -22.84 4.06
CA ALA A 133 -12.04 -21.81 4.24
C ALA A 133 -10.78 -22.31 4.97
N LYS A 134 -10.92 -23.35 5.82
CA LYS A 134 -9.75 -24.05 6.41
C LYS A 134 -8.92 -24.80 5.35
N ARG A 135 -9.55 -25.34 4.31
CA ARG A 135 -8.91 -26.17 3.28
C ARG A 135 -8.30 -25.34 2.14
N ARG A 136 -8.93 -24.21 1.81
CA ARG A 136 -8.50 -23.28 0.75
C ARG A 136 -8.83 -21.83 1.13
N PRO A 137 -7.92 -20.86 0.93
CA PRO A 137 -8.24 -19.45 1.17
C PRO A 137 -9.44 -19.00 0.34
N MET A 138 -10.37 -18.26 0.95
CA MET A 138 -11.54 -17.72 0.26
C MET A 138 -12.00 -16.38 0.84
N GLY A 139 -12.87 -15.67 0.13
CA GLY A 139 -13.28 -14.32 0.52
C GLY A 139 -12.11 -13.33 0.44
N LEU A 140 -11.92 -12.48 1.46
CA LEU A 140 -10.91 -11.44 1.44
C LEU A 140 -9.54 -11.95 1.94
N SER A 141 -8.58 -12.06 1.03
CA SER A 141 -7.24 -12.60 1.32
C SER A 141 -6.16 -11.52 1.17
N TYR A 142 -5.45 -11.22 2.26
CA TYR A 142 -4.33 -10.30 2.29
C TYR A 142 -3.02 -11.07 2.50
N LEU A 143 -2.12 -11.03 1.51
CA LEU A 143 -0.75 -11.50 1.69
C LEU A 143 0.04 -10.44 2.47
N ARG A 144 0.52 -10.81 3.66
CA ARG A 144 1.17 -9.91 4.61
C ARG A 144 2.69 -9.85 4.44
N ILE A 145 3.18 -9.19 3.38
CA ILE A 145 4.63 -9.01 3.14
C ILE A 145 5.30 -8.32 4.34
N PRO A 146 6.33 -8.90 4.98
CA PRO A 146 7.05 -8.26 6.08
C PRO A 146 7.60 -6.87 5.72
N ARG A 147 7.39 -5.90 6.62
CA ARG A 147 7.89 -4.50 6.52
C ARG A 147 7.35 -3.66 5.34
N ALA A 148 6.41 -4.18 4.56
CA ALA A 148 5.60 -3.40 3.62
C ALA A 148 4.28 -2.93 4.28
N ALA A 149 4.37 -2.00 5.26
CA ALA A 149 3.25 -1.46 6.05
C ALA A 149 2.30 -2.51 6.71
N SER A 150 2.74 -3.76 6.80
CA SER A 150 1.83 -4.90 6.81
C SER A 150 1.12 -5.17 8.14
N SER A 151 1.49 -4.44 9.19
CA SER A 151 0.79 -4.40 10.47
C SER A 151 -0.46 -3.50 10.43
N THR A 152 -0.40 -2.35 9.74
CA THR A 152 -1.55 -1.46 9.49
C THR A 152 -2.52 -2.10 8.50
N LEU A 153 -2.01 -2.66 7.40
CA LEU A 153 -2.83 -3.31 6.38
C LEU A 153 -3.60 -4.55 6.89
N SER A 154 -3.06 -5.30 7.87
CA SER A 154 -3.80 -6.39 8.54
C SER A 154 -5.09 -5.89 9.18
N GLY A 155 -5.05 -4.72 9.85
CA GLY A 155 -6.23 -4.14 10.48
C GLY A 155 -7.18 -3.48 9.50
N ILE A 156 -6.67 -2.84 8.43
CA ILE A 156 -7.54 -2.39 7.32
C ILE A 156 -8.29 -3.60 6.74
N ASN A 157 -7.60 -4.72 6.45
CA ASN A 157 -8.23 -5.96 5.99
C ASN A 157 -9.35 -6.46 6.94
N GLN A 158 -9.13 -6.34 8.26
CA GLN A 158 -10.12 -6.69 9.28
C GLN A 158 -11.29 -5.70 9.36
N ARG A 159 -11.03 -4.38 9.24
CA ARG A 159 -12.07 -3.34 9.21
C ARG A 159 -12.96 -3.48 7.98
N ILE A 160 -12.38 -3.66 6.79
CA ILE A 160 -13.12 -3.97 5.55
C ILE A 160 -14.05 -5.18 5.76
N ALA A 161 -13.50 -6.31 6.23
CA ALA A 161 -14.28 -7.55 6.41
C ALA A 161 -15.39 -7.44 7.46
N ARG A 162 -15.24 -6.59 8.48
CA ARG A 162 -16.26 -6.37 9.53
C ARG A 162 -17.30 -5.32 9.10
N ASN A 163 -16.87 -4.15 8.64
CA ASN A 163 -17.75 -3.03 8.32
C ASN A 163 -18.66 -3.37 7.14
N PHE A 164 -18.09 -3.97 6.08
CA PHE A 164 -18.84 -4.36 4.91
C PHE A 164 -19.91 -5.42 5.24
N ALA A 165 -19.56 -6.39 6.09
CA ALA A 165 -20.50 -7.39 6.60
C ALA A 165 -21.63 -6.77 7.42
N ALA A 166 -21.33 -5.81 8.29
CA ALA A 166 -22.33 -5.11 9.09
C ALA A 166 -23.32 -4.33 8.20
N ARG A 167 -22.83 -3.55 7.23
CA ARG A 167 -23.69 -2.80 6.29
C ARG A 167 -24.54 -3.69 5.38
N THR A 168 -24.05 -4.88 5.04
CA THR A 168 -24.80 -5.86 4.23
C THR A 168 -25.71 -6.79 5.05
N GLY A 169 -25.85 -6.55 6.37
CA GLY A 169 -26.74 -7.32 7.24
C GLY A 169 -26.24 -8.73 7.57
N LEU A 170 -24.97 -9.04 7.32
CA LEU A 170 -24.39 -10.33 7.69
C LEU A 170 -24.19 -10.40 9.22
N LYS A 171 -24.64 -11.50 9.83
CA LYS A 171 -24.51 -11.74 11.28
C LYS A 171 -23.08 -12.02 11.75
N LYS A 172 -22.13 -12.16 10.82
CA LYS A 172 -20.70 -12.37 11.06
C LYS A 172 -19.90 -11.65 10.00
N ASN A 173 -18.66 -11.27 10.32
CA ASN A 173 -17.70 -10.68 9.38
C ASN A 173 -17.55 -11.54 8.10
N CYS A 174 -17.19 -10.91 6.99
CA CYS A 174 -16.75 -11.59 5.79
C CYS A 174 -15.59 -12.56 6.13
N ILE A 175 -15.50 -13.71 5.47
CA ILE A 175 -14.32 -14.59 5.61
C ILE A 175 -13.07 -13.80 5.20
N ARG A 176 -12.08 -13.77 6.11
CA ARG A 176 -10.78 -13.12 5.90
C ARG A 176 -9.61 -14.08 6.10
N HIS A 177 -8.53 -13.84 5.37
CA HIS A 177 -7.22 -14.43 5.61
C HIS A 177 -6.15 -13.32 5.58
N ASP A 178 -5.37 -13.17 6.65
CA ASP A 178 -4.26 -12.21 6.75
C ASP A 178 -2.99 -12.88 7.32
N GLY A 179 -2.80 -14.16 6.95
CA GLY A 179 -1.72 -14.99 7.45
C GLY A 179 -0.34 -14.52 6.99
N ARG A 180 0.66 -14.72 7.86
CA ARG A 180 2.09 -14.55 7.53
C ARG A 180 2.65 -15.66 6.62
N LYS A 181 1.82 -16.36 5.86
CA LYS A 181 2.26 -17.44 4.97
C LYS A 181 2.68 -16.83 3.64
N ALA A 182 3.77 -17.33 3.04
CA ALA A 182 4.18 -16.93 1.71
C ALA A 182 3.12 -17.28 0.64
N GLY A 183 3.22 -16.65 -0.53
CA GLY A 183 2.31 -16.76 -1.66
C GLY A 183 1.88 -18.18 -2.08
N PRO A 184 2.69 -19.26 -1.96
CA PRO A 184 2.23 -20.61 -2.31
C PRO A 184 1.03 -21.10 -1.49
N TYR A 185 0.76 -20.54 -0.31
CA TYR A 185 -0.48 -20.80 0.43
C TYR A 185 -1.74 -20.30 -0.29
N TYR A 186 -1.63 -19.22 -1.07
CA TYR A 186 -2.72 -18.62 -1.84
C TYR A 186 -2.81 -19.13 -3.28
N SER A 187 -1.99 -20.11 -3.66
CA SER A 187 -2.06 -20.81 -4.95
C SER A 187 -3.38 -21.58 -5.11
N ALA A 188 -3.80 -22.30 -4.07
CA ALA A 188 -4.99 -23.14 -4.03
C ALA A 188 -6.26 -22.41 -3.56
N ARG A 189 -6.29 -21.07 -3.63
CA ARG A 189 -7.43 -20.25 -3.20
C ARG A 189 -8.67 -20.46 -4.08
N ASP A 190 -9.84 -20.13 -3.56
CA ASP A 190 -11.07 -20.09 -4.36
C ASP A 190 -10.96 -19.00 -5.46
N PRO A 191 -11.34 -19.27 -6.73
CA PRO A 191 -11.35 -18.26 -7.80
C PRO A 191 -12.19 -17.01 -7.50
N LEU A 192 -13.18 -17.10 -6.59
CA LEU A 192 -14.00 -16.00 -6.10
C LEU A 192 -13.37 -15.29 -4.89
N SER A 193 -12.12 -15.60 -4.51
CA SER A 193 -11.40 -14.83 -3.50
C SER A 193 -10.81 -13.54 -4.08
N PHE A 194 -10.78 -12.49 -3.25
CA PHE A 194 -10.05 -11.27 -3.55
C PHE A 194 -8.69 -11.32 -2.85
N LEU A 195 -7.65 -11.70 -3.60
CA LEU A 195 -6.27 -11.73 -3.13
C LEU A 195 -5.58 -10.39 -3.39
N TRP A 196 -5.08 -9.75 -2.33
CA TRP A 196 -4.36 -8.48 -2.44
C TRP A 196 -3.12 -8.43 -1.55
N THR A 197 -2.21 -7.51 -1.87
CA THR A 197 -1.01 -7.23 -1.07
C THR A 197 -0.53 -5.80 -1.29
N PHE A 198 0.49 -5.38 -0.53
CA PHE A 198 1.26 -4.17 -0.77
C PHE A 198 2.73 -4.53 -0.88
N VAL A 199 3.39 -4.04 -1.91
CA VAL A 199 4.86 -4.06 -2.03
C VAL A 199 5.44 -2.72 -1.62
N ARG A 200 6.75 -2.71 -1.38
CA ARG A 200 7.53 -1.55 -0.97
C ARG A 200 8.78 -1.45 -1.82
N ASP A 201 9.37 -0.26 -1.91
CA ASP A 201 10.74 -0.12 -2.41
C ASP A 201 11.67 -1.16 -1.72
N PRO A 202 12.45 -1.96 -2.48
CA PRO A 202 13.21 -3.08 -1.91
C PRO A 202 14.24 -2.63 -0.87
N THR A 203 14.93 -1.52 -1.13
CA THR A 203 15.95 -0.93 -0.25
C THR A 203 15.33 -0.43 1.05
N GLN A 204 14.22 0.33 0.98
CA GLN A 204 13.50 0.78 2.17
C GLN A 204 12.92 -0.39 2.97
N ARG A 205 12.45 -1.46 2.32
CA ARG A 205 11.97 -2.68 2.99
C ARG A 205 13.10 -3.41 3.70
N ALA A 206 14.25 -3.54 3.04
CA ALA A 206 15.48 -4.12 3.58
C ALA A 206 15.94 -3.40 4.85
N MET A 207 16.16 -2.08 4.76
CA MET A 207 16.56 -1.27 5.91
C MET A 207 15.51 -1.28 7.04
N SER A 208 14.22 -1.30 6.70
CA SER A 208 13.15 -1.48 7.68
C SER A 208 13.21 -2.83 8.42
N ARG A 209 13.68 -3.89 7.75
CA ARG A 209 13.84 -5.21 8.35
C ARG A 209 15.09 -5.29 9.23
N ILE A 210 16.20 -4.70 8.80
CA ILE A 210 17.48 -4.65 9.52
C ILE A 210 17.36 -3.77 10.76
N GLY A 211 16.90 -2.53 10.64
CA GLY A 211 16.73 -1.61 11.78
C GLY A 211 15.81 -2.19 12.86
N ALA A 212 14.76 -2.92 12.47
CA ALA A 212 13.89 -3.61 13.42
C ALA A 212 14.40 -4.98 13.92
N SER A 213 15.54 -5.45 13.41
CA SER A 213 16.35 -6.53 13.99
C SER A 213 17.32 -5.96 15.02
N LEU A 214 18.11 -4.94 14.64
CA LEU A 214 19.04 -4.21 15.50
C LEU A 214 18.34 -3.65 16.75
N LYS A 215 17.16 -3.04 16.59
CA LYS A 215 16.30 -2.58 17.68
C LYS A 215 15.96 -3.67 18.70
N LYS A 216 15.79 -4.93 18.26
CA LYS A 216 15.54 -6.07 19.18
C LYS A 216 16.82 -6.54 19.86
N GLN A 217 17.94 -6.53 19.15
CA GLN A 217 19.25 -6.91 19.70
C GLN A 217 19.74 -5.91 20.76
N ARG A 218 19.51 -4.60 20.55
CA ARG A 218 19.84 -3.54 21.53
C ARG A 218 19.01 -3.59 22.82
N GLY A 219 17.82 -4.20 22.80
CA GLY A 219 16.98 -4.38 23.98
C GLY A 219 16.69 -3.08 24.75
N ILE A 220 16.61 -3.18 26.09
CA ILE A 220 16.33 -2.04 26.99
C ILE A 220 17.60 -1.23 27.31
N LEU A 221 18.76 -1.91 27.36
CA LEU A 221 19.96 -1.41 28.03
C LEU A 221 20.73 -0.33 27.26
N HIS A 222 20.44 -0.13 25.97
CA HIS A 222 21.28 0.69 25.08
C HIS A 222 20.68 2.04 24.64
N ASN A 223 19.69 2.58 25.36
CA ASN A 223 19.21 3.96 25.12
C ASN A 223 20.24 5.05 25.50
N THR A 224 21.28 4.71 26.25
CA THR A 224 22.32 5.64 26.73
C THR A 224 23.69 5.46 26.09
N MET A 225 23.89 4.39 25.31
CA MET A 225 25.15 4.18 24.58
C MET A 225 25.06 4.78 23.17
N PRO A 226 26.15 5.38 22.66
CA PRO A 226 26.25 5.79 21.25
C PRO A 226 25.89 4.63 20.32
N LEU A 227 25.36 4.93 19.13
CA LEU A 227 25.42 3.92 18.06
C LEU A 227 26.90 3.63 17.80
N TYR A 228 27.28 2.36 17.95
CA TYR A 228 28.46 1.85 17.28
C TYR A 228 28.24 1.88 15.77
N ASP A 229 29.34 1.91 15.02
CA ASP A 229 29.28 1.77 13.57
C ASP A 229 28.85 0.34 13.22
N TYR A 230 27.57 0.16 12.89
CA TYR A 230 26.98 -1.12 12.49
C TYR A 230 27.13 -1.40 10.98
N SER A 231 27.96 -0.65 10.26
CA SER A 231 28.08 -0.74 8.80
C SER A 231 28.33 -2.16 8.30
N ASP A 232 29.18 -2.89 9.01
CA ASP A 232 29.65 -4.20 8.58
C ASP A 232 28.55 -5.26 8.79
N GLU A 233 27.89 -5.25 9.94
CA GLU A 233 26.75 -6.14 10.24
C GLU A 233 25.51 -5.82 9.38
N ILE A 234 25.34 -4.55 8.99
CA ILE A 234 24.27 -4.14 8.05
C ILE A 234 24.57 -4.67 6.64
N VAL A 235 25.80 -4.49 6.13
CA VAL A 235 26.19 -4.99 4.80
C VAL A 235 26.15 -6.53 4.77
N GLU A 236 26.68 -7.21 5.80
CA GLU A 236 26.56 -8.65 5.94
C GLU A 236 25.09 -9.09 5.96
N SER A 237 24.22 -8.38 6.68
CA SER A 237 22.77 -8.66 6.69
C SER A 237 22.11 -8.45 5.33
N LEU A 238 22.52 -7.43 4.56
CA LEU A 238 22.04 -7.19 3.19
C LEU A 238 22.45 -8.34 2.26
N GLN A 239 23.67 -8.85 2.40
CA GLN A 239 24.22 -9.93 1.55
C GLN A 239 23.76 -11.35 1.94
N THR A 240 23.42 -11.60 3.20
CA THR A 240 23.23 -12.98 3.73
C THR A 240 21.85 -13.30 4.28
N ALA A 241 21.04 -12.31 4.71
CA ALA A 241 19.78 -12.58 5.41
C ALA A 241 18.67 -13.03 4.45
N ASN A 242 18.68 -14.31 4.08
CA ASN A 242 17.86 -14.91 3.02
C ASN A 242 16.63 -15.72 3.53
N ASP A 243 16.32 -15.63 4.82
CA ASP A 243 15.21 -16.34 5.46
C ASP A 243 13.87 -16.15 4.71
N VAL A 244 13.16 -17.24 4.44
CA VAL A 244 11.94 -17.24 3.60
C VAL A 244 10.80 -16.41 4.22
N GLN A 245 10.81 -16.21 5.54
CA GLN A 245 9.72 -15.60 6.28
C GLN A 245 9.99 -14.14 6.70
N PHE A 246 11.26 -13.77 6.84
CA PHE A 246 11.72 -12.51 7.43
C PHE A 246 13.04 -12.00 6.80
N GLY A 247 13.42 -12.49 5.63
CA GLY A 247 14.65 -12.10 4.93
C GLY A 247 14.69 -10.65 4.46
N VAL A 248 15.92 -10.22 4.19
CA VAL A 248 16.27 -9.00 3.46
C VAL A 248 16.38 -9.32 1.96
N ILE A 249 16.90 -10.49 1.63
CA ILE A 249 17.05 -11.02 0.28
C ILE A 249 16.33 -12.37 0.14
N SER A 250 16.50 -13.02 -1.00
CA SER A 250 16.04 -14.39 -1.25
C SER A 250 17.18 -15.17 -1.90
N ALA A 251 17.43 -16.43 -1.50
CA ALA A 251 18.57 -17.26 -1.92
C ALA A 251 18.72 -17.41 -3.45
N GLY A 252 19.32 -16.40 -4.09
CA GLY A 252 19.39 -16.19 -5.52
C GLY A 252 18.05 -16.23 -6.28
N ARG A 253 16.89 -15.95 -5.64
CA ARG A 253 15.55 -16.02 -6.25
C ARG A 253 15.05 -14.67 -6.83
N GLY A 254 15.89 -13.64 -6.81
CA GLY A 254 15.64 -12.35 -7.48
C GLY A 254 14.96 -11.28 -6.62
N GLY A 255 14.64 -11.58 -5.36
CA GLY A 255 14.11 -10.61 -4.42
C GLY A 255 13.20 -11.26 -3.37
N PHE A 256 13.22 -10.74 -2.14
CA PHE A 256 12.41 -11.28 -1.06
C PHE A 256 10.91 -11.07 -1.28
N GLN A 257 10.46 -9.89 -1.72
CA GLN A 257 9.04 -9.62 -1.95
C GLN A 257 8.50 -10.42 -3.13
N LEU A 258 9.29 -10.59 -4.20
CA LEU A 258 8.94 -11.47 -5.32
C LEU A 258 8.75 -12.89 -4.79
N GLN A 259 9.76 -13.49 -4.17
CA GLN A 259 9.67 -14.86 -3.61
C GLN A 259 8.51 -15.00 -2.60
N TYR A 260 8.27 -13.99 -1.76
CA TYR A 260 7.19 -14.02 -0.77
C TYR A 260 5.80 -13.88 -1.41
N SER A 261 5.70 -13.27 -2.61
CA SER A 261 4.45 -13.04 -3.34
C SER A 261 4.13 -14.09 -4.40
N MET A 262 5.11 -14.89 -4.83
CA MET A 262 4.89 -15.92 -5.83
C MET A 262 3.86 -16.96 -5.37
N LEU A 263 2.94 -17.31 -6.26
CA LEU A 263 1.97 -18.39 -6.02
C LEU A 263 2.60 -19.77 -6.29
N SER A 264 3.73 -19.82 -6.99
CA SER A 264 4.58 -21.01 -7.17
C SER A 264 5.89 -20.87 -6.39
N ILE A 265 6.70 -21.93 -6.33
CA ILE A 265 8.02 -21.90 -5.68
C ILE A 265 9.06 -21.48 -6.72
N ILE A 266 9.79 -20.38 -6.48
CA ILE A 266 11.00 -20.08 -7.26
C ILE A 266 12.15 -20.99 -6.80
N GLU A 267 12.83 -21.58 -7.76
CA GLU A 267 14.06 -22.34 -7.61
C GLU A 267 15.22 -21.46 -7.10
N GLU A 268 16.01 -21.97 -6.15
CA GLU A 268 17.16 -21.21 -5.61
C GLU A 268 18.22 -20.94 -6.68
N TRP A 269 18.88 -19.78 -6.59
CA TRP A 269 19.94 -19.39 -7.53
C TRP A 269 19.52 -19.41 -9.01
N SER A 270 18.22 -19.22 -9.28
CA SER A 270 17.64 -19.14 -10.63
C SER A 270 17.71 -17.73 -11.22
N ALA A 271 17.76 -16.69 -10.39
CA ALA A 271 17.80 -15.29 -10.79
C ALA A 271 19.19 -14.64 -10.67
N PHE A 272 20.02 -15.10 -9.72
CA PHE A 272 21.28 -14.49 -9.33
C PHE A 272 22.36 -15.57 -9.10
N ASN A 273 23.61 -15.25 -9.38
CA ASN A 273 24.77 -16.12 -9.22
C ASN A 273 25.88 -15.39 -8.44
N SER A 274 26.34 -15.96 -7.32
CA SER A 274 27.41 -15.35 -6.52
C SER A 274 28.78 -15.32 -7.22
N SER A 275 28.99 -16.13 -8.27
CA SER A 275 30.21 -16.04 -9.10
C SER A 275 30.19 -14.85 -10.08
N GLU A 276 29.02 -14.24 -10.32
CA GLU A 276 28.86 -13.06 -11.17
C GLU A 276 27.89 -12.06 -10.49
N PRO A 277 28.24 -11.51 -9.31
CA PRO A 277 27.29 -10.85 -8.42
C PRO A 277 26.62 -9.62 -9.04
N THR A 278 27.25 -8.96 -10.01
CA THR A 278 26.69 -7.79 -10.71
C THR A 278 25.74 -8.14 -11.87
N LYS A 279 25.43 -9.42 -12.11
CA LYS A 279 24.61 -9.88 -13.24
C LYS A 279 23.37 -10.65 -12.80
N VAL A 280 22.26 -10.38 -13.49
CA VAL A 280 21.05 -11.21 -13.41
C VAL A 280 21.22 -12.42 -14.32
N LYS A 281 21.13 -13.63 -13.76
CA LYS A 281 21.42 -14.91 -14.43
C LYS A 281 20.44 -15.23 -15.57
N ASP A 282 19.15 -15.03 -15.33
CA ASP A 282 18.09 -15.17 -16.34
C ASP A 282 17.01 -14.08 -16.14
N PRO A 283 17.21 -12.87 -16.70
CA PRO A 283 16.27 -11.77 -16.51
C PRO A 283 14.90 -12.07 -17.14
N LYS A 284 14.80 -12.95 -18.15
CA LYS A 284 13.53 -13.32 -18.79
C LYS A 284 12.72 -14.26 -17.90
N LYS A 285 13.35 -15.24 -17.24
CA LYS A 285 12.69 -16.11 -16.24
C LYS A 285 12.17 -15.28 -15.07
N VAL A 286 12.95 -14.30 -14.58
CA VAL A 286 12.51 -13.37 -13.51
C VAL A 286 11.36 -12.46 -13.96
N GLN A 287 11.40 -11.91 -15.18
CA GLN A 287 10.26 -11.20 -15.78
C GLN A 287 9.00 -12.10 -15.85
N GLY A 288 9.17 -13.39 -16.14
CA GLY A 288 8.11 -14.40 -16.08
C GLY A 288 7.46 -14.49 -14.70
N TYR A 289 8.28 -14.59 -13.64
CA TYR A 289 7.82 -14.62 -12.25
C TYR A 289 7.09 -13.33 -11.84
N VAL A 290 7.64 -12.14 -12.16
CA VAL A 290 6.97 -10.86 -11.87
C VAL A 290 5.60 -10.78 -12.57
N ARG A 291 5.53 -11.23 -13.84
CA ARG A 291 4.28 -11.31 -14.61
C ARG A 291 3.28 -12.30 -13.99
N GLU A 292 3.74 -13.40 -13.39
CA GLU A 292 2.89 -14.34 -12.64
C GLU A 292 2.29 -13.67 -11.39
N VAL A 293 3.08 -12.95 -10.59
CA VAL A 293 2.57 -12.19 -9.43
C VAL A 293 1.56 -11.14 -9.87
N VAL A 294 1.90 -10.27 -10.83
CA VAL A 294 1.00 -9.18 -11.25
C VAL A 294 -0.30 -9.72 -11.84
N LYS A 295 -0.29 -10.89 -12.51
CA LYS A 295 -1.53 -11.56 -12.97
C LYS A 295 -2.27 -12.31 -11.85
N GLY A 296 -1.55 -12.86 -10.88
CA GLY A 296 -2.09 -13.72 -9.83
C GLY A 296 -2.91 -13.00 -8.75
N TYR A 297 -2.75 -11.68 -8.61
CA TYR A 297 -3.38 -10.87 -7.56
C TYR A 297 -4.54 -10.02 -8.09
N ASN A 298 -5.59 -9.84 -7.29
CA ASN A 298 -6.69 -8.93 -7.63
C ASN A 298 -6.29 -7.46 -7.48
N PHE A 299 -5.38 -7.16 -6.54
CA PHE A 299 -4.80 -5.82 -6.33
C PHE A 299 -3.39 -5.90 -5.73
N ILE A 300 -2.48 -5.02 -6.15
CA ILE A 300 -1.16 -4.82 -5.53
C ILE A 300 -0.98 -3.32 -5.29
N GLY A 301 -0.96 -2.92 -4.01
CA GLY A 301 -0.69 -1.54 -3.59
C GLY A 301 0.79 -1.26 -3.36
N LEU A 302 1.10 0.00 -3.09
CA LEU A 302 2.44 0.49 -2.78
C LEU A 302 2.47 1.18 -1.42
N VAL A 303 3.54 0.94 -0.65
CA VAL A 303 3.78 1.65 0.62
C VAL A 303 4.12 3.12 0.39
N GLU A 304 4.90 3.43 -0.64
CA GLU A 304 5.29 4.79 -1.00
C GLU A 304 4.12 5.62 -1.56
N ARG A 305 3.05 4.97 -2.04
CA ARG A 305 1.79 5.58 -2.52
C ARG A 305 0.59 5.05 -1.73
N PHE A 306 0.70 5.08 -0.41
CA PHE A 306 -0.21 4.36 0.51
C PHE A 306 -1.68 4.81 0.36
N ASP A 307 -1.95 6.12 0.50
CA ASP A 307 -3.30 6.69 0.35
C ASP A 307 -3.91 6.36 -1.02
N GLU A 308 -3.15 6.59 -2.09
CA GLU A 308 -3.59 6.35 -3.47
C GLU A 308 -3.94 4.88 -3.70
N SER A 309 -3.11 3.97 -3.16
CA SER A 309 -3.34 2.53 -3.23
C SER A 309 -4.59 2.12 -2.47
N LEU A 310 -4.84 2.69 -1.28
CA LEU A 310 -6.05 2.42 -0.50
C LEU A 310 -7.31 2.96 -1.18
N VAL A 311 -7.26 4.16 -1.75
CA VAL A 311 -8.41 4.76 -2.47
C VAL A 311 -8.69 4.03 -3.78
N ALA A 312 -7.66 3.56 -4.50
CA ALA A 312 -7.85 2.67 -5.65
C ALA A 312 -8.53 1.37 -5.23
N LEU A 313 -8.06 0.73 -4.15
CA LEU A 313 -8.68 -0.47 -3.57
C LEU A 313 -10.14 -0.23 -3.15
N GLN A 314 -10.42 0.92 -2.53
CA GLN A 314 -11.76 1.35 -2.11
C GLN A 314 -12.72 1.40 -3.31
N LEU A 315 -12.31 2.08 -4.39
CA LEU A 315 -13.13 2.24 -5.60
C LEU A 315 -13.32 0.92 -6.36
N LEU A 316 -12.29 0.06 -6.40
CA LEU A 316 -12.37 -1.27 -7.03
C LEU A 316 -13.32 -2.22 -6.31
N MET A 317 -13.39 -2.14 -4.97
CA MET A 317 -14.20 -3.06 -4.14
C MET A 317 -15.57 -2.49 -3.73
N GLY A 318 -15.86 -1.21 -4.04
CA GLY A 318 -17.10 -0.54 -3.63
C GLY A 318 -17.18 -0.28 -2.13
N LEU A 319 -16.06 0.14 -1.52
CA LEU A 319 -15.94 0.39 -0.08
C LEU A 319 -16.27 1.85 0.29
N GLU A 320 -16.64 2.05 1.55
CA GLU A 320 -16.76 3.40 2.12
C GLU A 320 -15.37 3.91 2.56
N PRO A 321 -15.11 5.23 2.57
CA PRO A 321 -13.84 5.78 3.03
C PRO A 321 -13.48 5.31 4.45
N ASN A 322 -14.48 5.19 5.34
CA ASN A 322 -14.29 4.73 6.70
C ASN A 322 -13.72 3.31 6.79
N ASP A 323 -13.91 2.44 5.79
CA ASP A 323 -13.37 1.06 5.79
C ASP A 323 -11.84 1.01 5.66
N ILE A 324 -11.27 2.00 4.96
CA ILE A 324 -9.84 2.09 4.65
C ILE A 324 -9.09 3.11 5.53
N LEU A 325 -9.79 3.88 6.37
CA LEU A 325 -9.14 4.75 7.37
C LEU A 325 -8.23 3.92 8.30
N TYR A 326 -7.15 4.56 8.77
CA TYR A 326 -6.15 3.89 9.58
C TYR A 326 -5.36 4.85 10.46
N PHE A 327 -4.79 4.32 11.54
CA PHE A 327 -3.61 4.91 12.18
C PHE A 327 -2.37 4.09 11.82
N ALA A 328 -1.31 4.80 11.39
CA ALA A 328 -0.06 4.16 11.03
C ALA A 328 0.59 3.60 12.29
N ILE A 329 0.91 2.30 12.30
CA ILE A 329 1.60 1.65 13.41
C ILE A 329 2.99 1.19 13.01
N LYS A 330 3.93 1.21 13.97
CA LYS A 330 5.35 0.90 13.76
C LYS A 330 6.03 1.91 12.83
N THR A 331 5.66 3.19 13.00
CA THR A 331 6.31 4.30 12.30
C THR A 331 7.72 4.53 12.87
N ARG A 332 8.56 5.27 12.14
CA ARG A 332 9.92 5.65 12.61
C ARG A 332 9.93 6.54 13.86
N LYS A 333 8.78 6.96 14.38
CA LYS A 333 8.67 7.80 15.59
C LYS A 333 7.95 7.10 16.75
N GLN A 334 7.52 5.85 16.57
CA GLN A 334 6.72 5.12 17.54
C GLN A 334 7.54 4.08 18.31
N PHE A 335 7.34 4.02 19.62
CA PHE A 335 7.81 2.90 20.43
C PHE A 335 7.11 1.61 19.98
N GLU A 336 7.81 0.48 19.99
CA GLU A 336 7.21 -0.83 19.69
C GLU A 336 7.31 -1.74 20.91
N LEU A 337 6.21 -2.40 21.25
CA LEU A 337 6.20 -3.46 22.25
C LEU A 337 7.12 -4.62 21.82
N SER A 338 8.09 -4.97 22.68
CA SER A 338 8.79 -6.25 22.62
C SER A 338 7.91 -7.33 23.25
N PRO A 339 7.41 -8.33 22.49
CA PRO A 339 6.53 -9.35 23.05
C PRO A 339 7.23 -10.29 24.04
N LYS A 340 8.57 -10.42 23.94
CA LYS A 340 9.38 -11.27 24.83
C LYS A 340 9.65 -10.58 26.16
N GLU A 341 10.13 -9.34 26.11
CA GLU A 341 10.57 -8.60 27.30
C GLU A 341 9.44 -7.78 27.95
N LYS A 342 8.27 -7.65 27.29
CA LYS A 342 7.13 -6.82 27.71
C LYS A 342 7.46 -5.34 27.96
N VAL A 343 8.40 -4.80 27.18
CA VAL A 343 8.86 -3.40 27.25
C VAL A 343 8.66 -2.66 25.93
N CYS A 344 8.56 -1.35 26.02
CA CYS A 344 8.48 -0.47 24.87
C CYS A 344 9.89 -0.11 24.38
N LEU A 345 10.26 -0.64 23.21
CA LEU A 345 11.54 -0.35 22.56
C LEU A 345 11.40 0.93 21.75
N ALA A 346 12.32 1.88 21.98
CA ALA A 346 12.40 3.14 21.24
C ALA A 346 12.46 2.91 19.72
N PRO A 347 11.92 3.81 18.89
CA PRO A 347 12.21 3.79 17.47
C PRO A 347 13.72 3.92 17.22
N LEU A 348 14.21 3.28 16.16
CA LEU A 348 15.57 3.46 15.65
C LEU A 348 15.42 4.22 14.34
N ASP A 349 16.06 5.39 14.20
CA ASP A 349 16.10 6.08 12.91
C ASP A 349 17.06 5.34 12.00
N TRP A 350 16.63 5.05 10.77
CA TRP A 350 17.47 4.34 9.81
C TRP A 350 18.45 5.29 9.12
N ASN A 351 18.26 6.61 9.22
CA ASN A 351 19.26 7.57 8.76
C ASN A 351 20.60 7.39 9.51
N GLU A 352 20.54 7.03 10.79
CA GLU A 352 21.72 6.68 11.62
C GLU A 352 22.37 5.35 11.20
N LEU A 353 21.70 4.55 10.38
CA LEU A 353 22.17 3.27 9.83
C LEU A 353 22.67 3.38 8.38
N LEU A 354 22.52 4.54 7.74
CA LEU A 354 22.93 4.80 6.36
C LEU A 354 24.32 5.43 6.31
N SER A 355 25.32 4.67 6.76
CA SER A 355 26.72 5.04 6.57
C SER A 355 27.09 5.06 5.08
N GLU A 356 28.23 5.69 4.76
CA GLU A 356 28.76 5.68 3.40
C GLU A 356 28.94 4.25 2.84
N LYS A 357 29.45 3.31 3.66
CA LYS A 357 29.62 1.90 3.27
C LYS A 357 28.27 1.22 2.97
N VAL A 358 27.24 1.48 3.77
CA VAL A 358 25.89 0.95 3.55
C VAL A 358 25.27 1.55 2.28
N ASN A 359 25.40 2.87 2.08
CA ASN A 359 24.90 3.54 0.87
C ASN A 359 25.59 3.03 -0.40
N GLN A 360 26.92 2.84 -0.37
CA GLN A 360 27.69 2.25 -1.48
C GLN A 360 27.21 0.85 -1.84
N HIS A 361 26.93 -0.02 -0.84
CA HIS A 361 26.38 -1.35 -1.11
C HIS A 361 24.95 -1.28 -1.68
N LEU A 362 24.08 -0.44 -1.10
CA LEU A 362 22.69 -0.27 -1.58
C LEU A 362 22.59 0.36 -2.98
N ALA A 363 23.61 1.12 -3.40
CA ALA A 363 23.74 1.66 -4.75
C ALA A 363 24.48 0.71 -5.73
N SER A 364 24.94 -0.45 -5.28
CA SER A 364 25.75 -1.36 -6.09
C SER A 364 24.93 -2.20 -7.09
N ASP A 365 25.58 -2.58 -8.20
CA ASP A 365 25.02 -3.54 -9.15
C ASP A 365 24.77 -4.92 -8.53
N GLU A 366 25.51 -5.29 -7.47
CA GLU A 366 25.26 -6.53 -6.71
C GLU A 366 23.88 -6.50 -6.04
N TRP A 367 23.62 -5.44 -5.26
CA TRP A 367 22.32 -5.26 -4.58
C TRP A 367 21.16 -5.24 -5.58
N PHE A 368 21.33 -4.52 -6.70
CA PHE A 368 20.35 -4.46 -7.77
C PHE A 368 20.13 -5.84 -8.42
N ALA A 369 21.19 -6.57 -8.78
CA ALA A 369 21.06 -7.88 -9.43
C ALA A 369 20.40 -8.92 -8.50
N GLN A 370 20.74 -8.88 -7.21
CA GLN A 370 20.17 -9.78 -6.20
C GLN A 370 18.67 -9.52 -5.94
N ASN A 371 18.23 -8.26 -6.07
CA ASN A 371 16.84 -7.82 -5.87
C ASN A 371 16.13 -7.39 -7.17
N TYR A 372 16.63 -7.78 -8.34
CA TYR A 372 16.15 -7.32 -9.65
C TYR A 372 14.64 -7.56 -9.84
N GLY A 373 14.15 -8.73 -9.42
CA GLY A 373 12.74 -9.09 -9.45
C GLY A 373 11.89 -8.32 -8.43
N ASP A 374 12.46 -7.93 -7.29
CA ASP A 374 11.83 -7.08 -6.28
C ASP A 374 11.62 -5.64 -6.80
N HIS A 375 12.65 -5.03 -7.38
CA HIS A 375 12.55 -3.72 -8.04
C HIS A 375 11.55 -3.78 -9.21
N LEU A 376 11.52 -4.88 -9.95
CA LEU A 376 10.72 -5.01 -11.16
C LEU A 376 9.24 -5.25 -10.83
N LEU A 377 8.96 -5.99 -9.75
CA LEU A 377 7.63 -6.13 -9.17
C LEU A 377 7.13 -4.78 -8.61
N TYR A 378 7.99 -4.02 -7.92
CA TYR A 378 7.66 -2.68 -7.44
C TYR A 378 7.25 -1.74 -8.58
N GLN A 379 8.07 -1.64 -9.64
CA GLN A 379 7.79 -0.74 -10.77
C GLN A 379 6.58 -1.20 -11.59
N ALA A 380 6.40 -2.51 -11.78
CA ALA A 380 5.20 -3.05 -12.42
C ALA A 380 3.93 -2.80 -11.60
N ALA A 381 4.00 -2.85 -10.26
CA ALA A 381 2.89 -2.48 -9.38
C ALA A 381 2.58 -0.98 -9.43
N ASN A 382 3.60 -0.11 -9.48
CA ASN A 382 3.43 1.34 -9.65
C ASN A 382 2.69 1.69 -10.94
N MET A 383 3.17 1.16 -12.07
CA MET A 383 2.51 1.36 -13.36
C MET A 383 1.12 0.72 -13.42
N SER A 384 0.89 -0.38 -12.69
CA SER A 384 -0.44 -1.00 -12.57
C SER A 384 -1.40 -0.10 -11.79
N LEU A 385 -0.92 0.58 -10.73
CA LEU A 385 -1.70 1.56 -9.98
C LEU A 385 -2.09 2.75 -10.86
N ASP A 386 -1.16 3.31 -11.65
CA ASP A 386 -1.47 4.42 -12.57
C ASP A 386 -2.48 4.02 -13.65
N GLN A 387 -2.32 2.84 -14.27
CA GLN A 387 -3.30 2.30 -15.21
C GLN A 387 -4.67 2.06 -14.55
N THR A 388 -4.69 1.66 -13.27
CA THR A 388 -5.92 1.50 -12.50
C THR A 388 -6.60 2.83 -12.25
N ILE A 389 -5.87 3.85 -11.79
CA ILE A 389 -6.36 5.21 -11.56
C ILE A 389 -6.94 5.81 -12.84
N LEU A 390 -6.26 5.64 -13.97
CA LEU A 390 -6.76 6.02 -15.30
C LEU A 390 -8.04 5.27 -15.70
N SER A 391 -8.14 3.97 -15.39
CA SER A 391 -9.33 3.15 -15.71
C SER A 391 -10.56 3.44 -14.83
N LEU A 392 -10.34 3.89 -13.59
CA LEU A 392 -11.39 4.35 -12.69
C LEU A 392 -11.95 5.72 -13.13
N GLY A 393 -11.06 6.60 -13.60
CA GLY A 393 -11.34 7.99 -13.94
C GLY A 393 -10.58 8.94 -13.02
N LEU A 394 -9.78 9.85 -13.59
CA LEU A 394 -8.92 10.77 -12.83
C LEU A 394 -9.71 11.69 -11.91
N ASP A 395 -10.88 12.15 -12.36
CA ASP A 395 -11.84 12.97 -11.65
C ASP A 395 -12.45 12.24 -10.45
N VAL A 396 -12.95 11.01 -10.68
CA VAL A 396 -13.52 10.13 -9.66
C VAL A 396 -12.47 9.81 -8.59
N PHE A 397 -11.27 9.42 -9.02
CA PHE A 397 -10.17 9.08 -8.13
C PHE A 397 -9.68 10.29 -7.32
N SER A 398 -9.46 11.44 -7.96
CA SER A 398 -8.98 12.64 -7.27
C SER A 398 -9.98 13.15 -6.23
N THR A 399 -11.28 13.04 -6.52
CA THR A 399 -12.36 13.38 -5.58
C THR A 399 -12.33 12.45 -4.38
N ALA A 400 -12.32 11.13 -4.61
CA ALA A 400 -12.25 10.13 -3.54
C ALA A 400 -10.98 10.27 -2.68
N LEU A 401 -9.83 10.60 -3.29
CA LEU A 401 -8.56 10.82 -2.58
C LEU A 401 -8.59 12.09 -1.72
N LYS A 402 -9.22 13.17 -2.20
CA LYS A 402 -9.43 14.40 -1.43
C LYS A 402 -10.32 14.14 -0.21
N ASP A 403 -11.42 13.42 -0.38
CA ASP A 403 -12.32 13.08 0.72
C ASP A 403 -11.71 12.09 1.71
N PHE A 404 -10.99 11.08 1.24
CA PHE A 404 -10.24 10.17 2.10
C PHE A 404 -9.24 10.92 2.98
N ARG A 405 -8.43 11.82 2.39
CA ARG A 405 -7.45 12.62 3.15
C ARG A 405 -8.13 13.54 4.15
N ARG A 406 -9.20 14.23 3.76
CA ARG A 406 -10.03 15.06 4.65
C ARG A 406 -10.56 14.28 5.86
N LEU A 407 -11.07 13.06 5.65
CA LEU A 407 -11.54 12.18 6.72
C LEU A 407 -10.39 11.64 7.58
N LEU A 408 -9.25 11.32 6.98
CA LEU A 408 -8.05 10.86 7.68
C LEU A 408 -7.43 11.96 8.56
N ASP A 409 -7.44 13.21 8.11
CA ASP A 409 -6.95 14.34 8.89
C ASP A 409 -7.94 14.71 10.01
N LYS A 410 -9.25 14.64 9.75
CA LYS A 410 -10.28 14.70 10.81
C LYS A 410 -10.04 13.61 11.85
N ALA A 411 -9.80 12.36 11.45
CA ALA A 411 -9.49 11.25 12.34
C ALA A 411 -8.26 11.54 13.23
N LYS A 412 -7.14 11.99 12.65
CA LYS A 412 -5.92 12.37 13.40
C LYS A 412 -6.15 13.51 14.39
N SER A 413 -7.11 14.41 14.11
CA SER A 413 -7.41 15.57 14.97
C SER A 413 -8.42 15.28 16.07
N SER A 414 -9.30 14.29 15.89
CA SER A 414 -10.46 14.04 16.75
C SER A 414 -10.40 12.70 17.52
N CYS A 415 -9.50 11.79 17.13
CA CYS A 415 -9.29 10.51 17.80
C CYS A 415 -7.94 10.48 18.53
N ASP A 416 -7.93 9.88 19.71
CA ASP A 416 -6.70 9.56 20.46
C ASP A 416 -6.53 8.03 20.53
N PRO A 417 -5.87 7.40 19.54
CA PRO A 417 -5.71 5.95 19.47
C PRO A 417 -4.73 5.42 20.52
N VAL A 418 -5.16 4.46 21.33
CA VAL A 418 -4.33 3.89 22.41
C VAL A 418 -3.51 2.73 21.87
N PHE A 419 -2.21 2.97 21.67
CA PHE A 419 -1.27 1.94 21.22
C PHE A 419 -0.67 1.17 22.41
N PRO A 420 -0.17 -0.07 22.22
CA PRO A 420 0.45 -0.86 23.29
C PRO A 420 1.69 -0.19 23.95
N CYS A 421 2.24 0.82 23.29
CA CYS A 421 3.29 1.70 23.80
C CYS A 421 2.94 3.15 23.46
N SER A 422 3.00 4.02 24.47
CA SER A 422 2.80 5.45 24.33
C SER A 422 3.91 6.15 23.53
N SER A 423 3.72 7.44 23.25
CA SER A 423 4.74 8.31 22.64
C SER A 423 6.00 8.52 23.51
N ASN A 424 5.90 8.35 24.83
CA ASN A 424 7.03 8.42 25.77
C ASN A 424 7.58 7.04 26.21
N GLY A 425 7.12 5.95 25.60
CA GLY A 425 7.63 4.60 25.89
C GLY A 425 7.07 3.94 27.16
N THR A 426 5.95 4.44 27.70
CA THR A 426 5.16 3.76 28.73
C THR A 426 4.38 2.60 28.11
N LEU A 427 4.32 1.48 28.82
CA LEU A 427 3.55 0.30 28.44
C LEU A 427 2.05 0.54 28.70
N GLN A 428 1.20 0.31 27.71
CA GLN A 428 -0.26 0.53 27.78
C GLN A 428 -1.03 -0.68 27.21
N VAL A 429 -0.60 -1.89 27.58
CA VAL A 429 -1.10 -3.12 26.94
C VAL A 429 -2.58 -3.35 27.24
N GLU A 430 -3.01 -3.12 28.48
CA GLU A 430 -4.39 -3.40 28.91
C GLU A 430 -5.39 -2.47 28.20
N GLU A 431 -5.09 -1.18 28.18
CA GLU A 431 -5.89 -0.15 27.50
C GLU A 431 -5.89 -0.36 25.98
N SER A 432 -4.72 -0.68 25.40
CA SER A 432 -4.61 -0.94 23.96
C SER A 432 -5.37 -2.20 23.51
N ASN A 433 -5.58 -3.19 24.38
CA ASN A 433 -6.39 -4.38 24.03
C ASN A 433 -7.85 -4.03 23.76
N GLU A 434 -8.35 -2.93 24.33
CA GLU A 434 -9.72 -2.47 24.05
C GLU A 434 -9.83 -1.70 22.73
N ASP A 435 -8.75 -1.05 22.27
CA ASP A 435 -8.75 -0.12 21.13
C ASP A 435 -8.03 -0.65 19.88
N CYS A 436 -7.27 -1.74 19.99
CA CYS A 436 -6.57 -2.42 18.90
C CYS A 436 -7.17 -3.80 18.55
N TYR A 437 -7.03 -4.23 17.30
CA TYR A 437 -7.29 -5.61 16.90
C TYR A 437 -6.06 -6.49 17.12
N GLU A 438 -6.11 -7.42 18.07
CA GLU A 438 -5.05 -8.45 18.24
C GLU A 438 -3.64 -7.82 18.39
N GLY A 439 -3.55 -6.64 19.03
CA GLY A 439 -2.32 -5.86 19.17
C GLY A 439 -1.86 -5.11 17.90
N ALA A 440 -2.75 -4.89 16.94
CA ALA A 440 -2.51 -4.13 15.71
C ALA A 440 -3.67 -3.18 15.38
N SER A 441 -3.39 -2.10 14.64
CA SER A 441 -4.37 -1.14 14.10
C SER A 441 -5.39 -0.64 15.13
N CYS A 442 -4.89 0.20 16.02
CA CYS A 442 -5.62 0.82 17.11
C CYS A 442 -6.51 1.98 16.62
N GLY A 443 -7.29 2.57 17.51
CA GLY A 443 -8.24 3.65 17.24
C GLY A 443 -9.50 3.23 16.49
N TYR A 444 -9.73 1.92 16.26
CA TYR A 444 -10.77 1.48 15.34
C TYR A 444 -12.17 1.95 15.76
N LYS A 445 -12.46 1.96 17.07
CA LYS A 445 -13.74 2.42 17.62
C LYS A 445 -14.04 3.87 17.23
N CYS A 446 -13.02 4.73 17.27
CA CYS A 446 -13.16 6.13 16.86
C CYS A 446 -13.24 6.27 15.33
N LEU A 447 -12.42 5.52 14.57
CA LEU A 447 -12.50 5.51 13.11
C LEU A 447 -13.86 5.05 12.56
N ASP A 448 -14.58 4.20 13.31
CA ASP A 448 -15.91 3.72 12.96
C ASP A 448 -17.02 4.73 13.30
N SER A 449 -16.83 5.59 14.30
CA SER A 449 -17.82 6.57 14.76
C SER A 449 -17.75 7.92 14.05
N LEU A 450 -16.70 8.14 13.23
CA LEU A 450 -16.59 9.34 12.41
C LEU A 450 -17.75 9.44 11.41
N PRO A 451 -18.56 10.51 11.45
CA PRO A 451 -19.69 10.65 10.54
C PRO A 451 -19.18 10.83 9.11
N LEU A 452 -19.71 9.99 8.21
CA LEU A 452 -19.67 10.23 6.78
C LEU A 452 -20.51 11.48 6.47
N HIS A 453 -19.96 12.37 5.66
CA HIS A 453 -20.58 13.62 5.20
C HIS A 453 -20.89 13.48 3.72
#